data_AF-A0AB37WZ70-F1
#
_entry.id   AF-A0AB37WZ70-F1
#
_cell.length_a   1.000
_cell.length_b   1.000
_cell.length_c   1.000
_cell.angle_alpha   90.00
_cell.angle_beta   90.00
_cell.angle_gamma   90.00
#
_symmetry.space_group_name_H-M   'P 1'
#
loop_
_entity.id
_entity.type
_entity.pdbx_description
1 polymer ?
#
loop_
_entity_poly.entity_id
_entity_poly.type
_entity_poly.pdbx_seq_one_letter_code
_entity_poly.pdbx_strand_id
1 'polypeptide(L)'
;MVVVCDGGGGIRKALRHAWPHARVQRCLLHICPDIGAILGTNPRHEASRQLLRLAKELTRVKDGDAMAAWLGAYNAWELRHKDFLDQKSVGADGSENDLHQRLVKARDTMRRRIRERTMFISMDPGPGTATPVPTTNNAIESVNARIREMLRGPPQPTPDPSNQGRVLVVSPTHRAPRNPGMDGRACVAR
;
A
#
# COMPACT_ATOMS: atom_id res chain seq x y z
N MET A 1 -20.82 -11.32 5.53
CA MET A 1 -20.45 -10.09 4.80
C MET A 1 -18.99 -10.18 4.35
N VAL A 2 -18.69 -9.80 3.11
CA VAL A 2 -17.32 -9.72 2.59
C VAL A 2 -16.99 -8.27 2.25
N VAL A 3 -15.81 -7.80 2.64
CA VAL A 3 -15.30 -6.45 2.36
C VAL A 3 -14.08 -6.56 1.47
N VAL A 4 -14.07 -5.84 0.34
CA VAL A 4 -12.92 -5.77 -0.58
C VAL A 4 -12.17 -4.47 -0.33
N CYS A 5 -10.87 -4.53 -0.05
CA CYS A 5 -10.04 -3.35 0.22
C CYS A 5 -8.63 -3.48 -0.38
N ASP A 6 -7.89 -2.38 -0.46
CA ASP A 6 -6.47 -2.37 -0.87
C ASP A 6 -5.55 -3.18 0.08
N GLY A 7 -6.00 -3.39 1.32
CA GLY A 7 -5.30 -4.13 2.36
C GLY A 7 -4.28 -3.29 3.14
N GLY A 8 -4.47 -1.98 3.23
CA GLY A 8 -3.72 -1.12 4.15
C GLY A 8 -3.80 -1.61 5.60
N GLY A 9 -2.77 -1.34 6.42
CA GLY A 9 -2.75 -1.73 7.83
C GLY A 9 -3.89 -1.07 8.64
N GLY A 10 -4.11 0.23 8.41
CA GLY A 10 -5.16 1.01 9.07
C GLY A 10 -6.56 0.51 8.78
N ILE A 11 -6.91 0.28 7.50
CA ILE A 11 -8.23 -0.23 7.12
C ILE A 11 -8.50 -1.61 7.71
N ARG A 12 -7.50 -2.51 7.72
CA ARG A 12 -7.65 -3.84 8.34
C ARG A 12 -7.86 -3.76 9.84
N LYS A 13 -7.20 -2.82 10.53
CA LYS A 13 -7.41 -2.61 11.97
C LYS A 13 -8.82 -2.07 12.25
N ALA A 14 -9.28 -1.09 11.48
CA ALA A 14 -10.62 -0.54 11.59
C ALA A 14 -11.71 -1.59 11.32
N LEU A 15 -11.56 -2.39 10.26
CA LEU A 15 -12.50 -3.45 9.92
C LEU A 15 -12.63 -4.50 11.03
N ARG A 16 -11.51 -4.90 11.66
CA ARG A 16 -11.56 -5.84 12.80
C ARG A 16 -12.31 -5.30 14.01
N HIS A 17 -12.31 -3.97 14.20
CA HIS A 17 -13.02 -3.34 15.31
C HIS A 17 -14.50 -3.12 15.00
N ALA A 18 -14.81 -2.58 13.83
CA ALA A 18 -16.19 -2.25 13.44
C ALA A 18 -16.99 -3.48 13.01
N TRP A 19 -16.36 -4.44 12.34
CA TRP A 19 -17.01 -5.64 11.81
C TRP A 19 -16.11 -6.88 12.02
N PRO A 20 -15.99 -7.40 13.25
CA PRO A 20 -15.06 -8.48 13.59
C PRO A 20 -15.33 -9.79 12.83
N HIS A 21 -16.56 -10.01 12.38
CA HIS A 21 -16.97 -11.19 11.62
C HIS A 21 -16.92 -10.98 10.09
N ALA A 22 -16.53 -9.80 9.60
CA ALA A 22 -16.40 -9.57 8.17
C ALA A 22 -15.18 -10.31 7.59
N ARG A 23 -15.39 -11.01 6.48
CA ARG A 23 -14.28 -11.58 5.71
C ARG A 23 -13.68 -10.48 4.85
N VAL A 24 -12.37 -10.29 4.92
CA VAL A 24 -11.68 -9.19 4.22
C VAL A 24 -10.89 -9.70 3.03
N GLN A 25 -11.33 -9.33 1.84
CA GLN A 25 -10.61 -9.59 0.60
C GLN A 25 -9.66 -8.43 0.28
N ARG A 26 -8.43 -8.77 -0.10
CA ARG A 26 -7.52 -7.83 -0.75
C ARG A 26 -7.89 -7.75 -2.23
N CYS A 27 -8.07 -6.53 -2.72
CA CYS A 27 -8.32 -6.24 -4.12
C CYS A 27 -7.14 -6.73 -4.97
N LEU A 28 -7.41 -7.63 -5.92
CA LEU A 28 -6.38 -8.20 -6.79
C LEU A 28 -5.73 -7.14 -7.69
N LEU A 29 -6.46 -6.08 -8.05
CA LEU A 29 -5.94 -4.98 -8.86
C LEU A 29 -4.75 -4.27 -8.20
N HIS A 30 -4.74 -4.13 -6.87
CA HIS A 30 -3.67 -3.44 -6.15
C HIS A 30 -2.40 -4.28 -6.02
N ILE A 31 -2.47 -5.59 -6.30
CA ILE A 31 -1.30 -6.46 -6.18
C ILE A 31 -0.27 -6.18 -7.27
N CYS A 32 -0.72 -5.94 -8.51
CA CYS A 32 0.19 -5.63 -9.60
C CYS A 32 0.97 -4.32 -9.39
N PRO A 33 0.34 -3.17 -9.06
CA PRO A 33 1.05 -1.93 -8.74
C PRO A 33 2.04 -2.08 -7.58
N ASP A 34 1.67 -2.81 -6.52
CA ASP A 34 2.58 -3.05 -5.39
C ASP A 34 3.85 -3.79 -5.80
N ILE A 35 3.70 -4.84 -6.61
CA ILE A 35 4.85 -5.61 -7.14
C ILE A 35 5.64 -4.76 -8.15
N GLY A 36 4.95 -3.99 -8.99
CA GLY A 36 5.55 -3.06 -9.94
C GLY A 36 6.37 -1.96 -9.27
N ALA A 37 5.93 -1.42 -8.13
CA ALA A 37 6.70 -0.44 -7.36
C ALA A 37 8.02 -1.03 -6.84
N ILE A 38 8.03 -2.33 -6.49
CA ILE A 38 9.24 -3.02 -6.03
C ILE A 38 10.16 -3.34 -7.21
N LEU A 39 9.65 -3.92 -8.29
CA LEU A 39 10.47 -4.42 -9.40
C LEU A 39 10.82 -3.36 -10.47
N GLY A 40 10.04 -2.29 -10.55
CA GLY A 40 10.03 -1.38 -11.68
C GLY A 40 9.16 -1.87 -12.84
N THR A 41 8.91 -1.00 -13.81
CA THR A 41 8.06 -1.27 -14.99
C THR A 41 8.76 -2.12 -16.05
N ASN A 42 10.10 -2.03 -16.15
CA ASN A 42 10.92 -2.80 -17.08
C ASN A 42 12.11 -3.47 -16.36
N PRO A 43 11.86 -4.53 -15.56
CA PRO A 43 12.94 -5.17 -14.83
C PRO A 43 13.87 -5.95 -15.76
N ARG A 44 15.18 -5.86 -15.50
CA ARG A 44 16.25 -6.46 -16.34
C ARG A 44 16.19 -7.99 -16.35
N HIS A 45 16.06 -8.60 -15.18
CA HIS A 45 16.10 -10.05 -15.03
C HIS A 45 14.81 -10.72 -15.50
N GLU A 46 14.95 -11.89 -16.12
CA GLU A 46 13.81 -12.68 -16.58
C GLU A 46 12.90 -13.10 -15.42
N ALA A 47 13.48 -13.53 -14.29
CA ALA A 47 12.74 -13.90 -13.08
C ALA A 47 11.80 -12.77 -12.62
N SER A 48 12.29 -11.54 -12.62
CA SER A 48 11.51 -10.34 -12.28
C SER A 48 10.41 -10.04 -13.31
N ARG A 49 10.68 -10.20 -14.61
CA ARG A 49 9.67 -10.05 -15.67
C ARG A 49 8.56 -11.10 -15.53
N GLN A 50 8.91 -12.34 -15.22
CA GLN A 50 7.96 -13.42 -14.97
C GLN A 50 7.09 -13.15 -13.74
N LEU A 51 7.67 -12.71 -12.61
CA LEU A 51 6.90 -12.36 -11.42
C LEU A 51 5.93 -11.19 -11.67
N LEU A 52 6.36 -10.17 -12.42
CA LEU A 52 5.48 -9.06 -12.79
C LEU A 52 4.32 -9.51 -13.70
N ARG A 53 4.54 -10.50 -14.58
CA ARG A 53 3.46 -11.10 -15.38
C ARG A 53 2.46 -11.85 -14.50
N LEU A 54 2.92 -12.68 -13.57
CA LEU A 54 2.05 -13.37 -12.61
C LEU A 54 1.22 -12.37 -11.80
N ALA A 55 1.81 -11.25 -11.37
CA ALA A 55 1.08 -10.20 -10.67
C ALA A 55 -0.01 -9.53 -11.53
N LYS A 56 0.22 -9.36 -12.84
CA LYS A 56 -0.79 -8.86 -13.79
C LYS A 56 -1.93 -9.86 -14.00
N GLU A 57 -1.58 -11.14 -14.14
CA GLU A 57 -2.52 -12.23 -14.37
C GLU A 57 -3.53 -12.42 -13.23
N LEU A 58 -3.17 -12.06 -11.98
CA LEU A 58 -4.10 -12.06 -10.84
C LEU A 58 -5.41 -11.33 -11.14
N THR A 59 -5.39 -10.25 -11.93
CA THR A 59 -6.60 -9.49 -12.27
C THR A 59 -7.61 -10.29 -13.09
N ARG A 60 -7.16 -11.35 -13.76
CA ARG A 60 -7.94 -12.24 -14.63
C ARG A 60 -8.47 -13.47 -13.91
N VAL A 61 -8.05 -13.73 -12.67
CA VAL A 61 -8.54 -14.87 -11.89
C VAL A 61 -9.97 -14.59 -11.42
N LYS A 62 -10.93 -15.43 -11.84
CA LYS A 62 -12.37 -15.25 -11.57
C LYS A 62 -13.05 -16.41 -10.85
N ASP A 63 -12.44 -17.58 -10.85
CA ASP A 63 -13.01 -18.80 -10.28
C ASP A 63 -11.92 -19.64 -9.59
N GLY A 64 -12.34 -20.74 -8.95
CA GLY A 64 -11.47 -21.63 -8.19
C GLY A 64 -10.41 -22.32 -9.06
N ASP A 65 -10.75 -22.67 -10.30
CA ASP A 65 -9.82 -23.34 -11.22
C ASP A 65 -8.72 -22.39 -11.68
N ALA A 66 -9.08 -21.16 -12.04
CA ALA A 66 -8.12 -20.10 -12.37
C ALA A 66 -7.24 -19.76 -11.16
N MET A 67 -7.79 -19.81 -9.94
CA MET A 67 -7.01 -19.61 -8.71
C MET A 67 -5.98 -20.73 -8.54
N ALA A 68 -6.40 -21.98 -8.67
CA ALA A 68 -5.53 -23.14 -8.54
C ALA A 68 -4.41 -23.10 -9.61
N ALA A 69 -4.76 -22.78 -10.86
CA ALA A 69 -3.81 -22.61 -11.95
C ALA A 69 -2.80 -21.49 -11.66
N TRP A 70 -3.27 -20.35 -11.16
CA TRP A 70 -2.39 -19.23 -10.81
C TRP A 70 -1.43 -19.58 -9.66
N LEU A 71 -1.93 -20.24 -8.61
CA LEU A 71 -1.09 -20.71 -7.49
C LEU A 71 -0.05 -21.73 -7.97
N GLY A 72 -0.44 -22.64 -8.86
CA GLY A 72 0.47 -23.59 -9.49
C GLY A 72 1.56 -22.89 -10.30
N ALA A 73 1.19 -21.92 -11.12
CA ALA A 73 2.15 -21.12 -11.90
C ALA A 73 3.12 -20.32 -11.01
N TYR A 74 2.63 -19.74 -9.91
CA TYR A 74 3.46 -19.05 -8.94
C TYR A 74 4.46 -20.00 -8.26
N ASN A 75 4.00 -21.16 -7.81
CA ASN A 75 4.87 -22.15 -7.17
C ASN A 75 5.94 -22.68 -8.15
N ALA A 76 5.56 -22.94 -9.40
CA ALA A 76 6.50 -23.34 -10.44
C ALA A 76 7.56 -22.27 -10.72
N TRP A 77 7.17 -20.99 -10.70
CA TRP A 77 8.10 -19.87 -10.82
C TRP A 77 9.07 -19.80 -9.64
N GLU A 78 8.59 -19.94 -8.40
CA GLU A 78 9.45 -19.94 -7.22
C GLU A 78 10.48 -21.08 -7.25
N LEU A 79 10.04 -22.29 -7.62
CA LEU A 79 10.92 -23.45 -7.73
C LEU A 79 11.99 -23.24 -8.81
N ARG A 80 11.59 -22.77 -10.00
CA ARG A 80 12.49 -22.54 -11.13
C ARG A 80 13.59 -21.54 -10.83
N HIS A 81 13.27 -20.48 -10.08
CA HIS A 81 14.21 -19.40 -9.79
C HIS A 81 14.81 -19.47 -8.38
N LYS A 82 14.63 -20.58 -7.67
CA LYS A 82 15.09 -20.74 -6.28
C LYS A 82 16.58 -20.40 -6.13
N ASP A 83 17.43 -21.05 -6.91
CA ASP A 83 18.88 -20.85 -6.79
C ASP A 83 19.30 -19.44 -7.19
N PHE A 84 18.60 -18.83 -8.17
CA PHE A 84 18.82 -17.43 -8.53
C PHE A 84 18.44 -16.48 -7.39
N LEU A 85 17.30 -16.71 -6.73
CA LEU A 85 16.82 -15.93 -5.60
C LEU A 85 17.70 -16.07 -4.36
N ASP A 86 18.36 -17.21 -4.20
CA ASP A 86 19.23 -17.52 -3.05
C ASP A 86 20.65 -17.01 -3.24
N GLN A 87 21.00 -16.44 -4.39
CA GLN A 87 22.32 -15.83 -4.63
C GLN A 87 22.57 -14.69 -3.65
N LYS A 88 23.80 -14.65 -3.14
CA LYS A 88 24.25 -13.70 -2.11
C LYS A 88 25.42 -12.87 -2.62
N SER A 89 25.51 -11.65 -2.12
CA SER A 89 26.68 -10.78 -2.25
C SER A 89 27.29 -10.56 -0.88
N VAL A 90 28.62 -10.64 -0.78
CA VAL A 90 29.37 -10.34 0.43
C VAL A 90 29.92 -8.91 0.33
N GLY A 91 29.60 -8.07 1.30
CA GLY A 91 30.11 -6.71 1.43
C GLY A 91 31.56 -6.67 1.91
N ALA A 92 32.20 -5.52 1.77
CA ALA A 92 33.58 -5.31 2.24
C ALA A 92 33.73 -5.46 3.76
N ASP A 93 32.63 -5.30 4.50
CA ASP A 93 32.50 -5.50 5.95
C ASP A 93 32.21 -6.97 6.35
N GLY A 94 32.16 -7.89 5.37
CA GLY A 94 31.79 -9.28 5.58
C GLY A 94 30.27 -9.52 5.68
N SER A 95 29.43 -8.49 5.51
CA SER A 95 27.98 -8.66 5.55
C SER A 95 27.46 -9.42 4.32
N GLU A 96 26.57 -10.38 4.54
CA GLU A 96 25.94 -11.13 3.47
C GLU A 96 24.54 -10.55 3.17
N ASN A 97 24.29 -10.21 1.91
CA ASN A 97 23.02 -9.67 1.45
C ASN A 97 22.50 -10.48 0.26
N ASP A 98 21.18 -10.50 0.06
CA ASP A 98 20.60 -11.03 -1.17
C ASP A 98 21.14 -10.26 -2.37
N LEU A 99 21.65 -10.97 -3.38
CA LEU A 99 22.14 -10.33 -4.60
C LEU A 99 20.99 -9.62 -5.34
N HIS A 100 19.79 -10.21 -5.30
CA HIS A 100 18.60 -9.72 -5.99
C HIS A 100 17.56 -9.13 -5.02
N GLN A 101 17.98 -8.23 -4.13
CA GLN A 101 17.14 -7.70 -3.03
C GLN A 101 15.73 -7.27 -3.46
N ARG A 102 15.60 -6.57 -4.59
CA ARG A 102 14.28 -6.12 -5.10
C ARG A 102 13.38 -7.30 -5.45
N LEU A 103 13.94 -8.33 -6.09
CA LEU A 103 13.18 -9.51 -6.47
C LEU A 103 12.80 -10.35 -5.25
N VAL A 104 13.74 -10.54 -4.32
CA VAL A 104 13.52 -11.21 -3.03
C VAL A 104 12.38 -10.53 -2.27
N LYS A 105 12.44 -9.19 -2.13
CA LYS A 105 11.36 -8.41 -1.49
C LYS A 105 10.01 -8.57 -2.18
N ALA A 106 9.98 -8.61 -3.52
CA ALA A 106 8.74 -8.80 -4.28
C ALA A 106 8.15 -10.20 -4.08
N ARG A 107 8.98 -11.23 -4.12
CA ARG A 107 8.60 -12.61 -3.79
C ARG A 107 8.04 -12.69 -2.38
N ASP A 108 8.74 -12.16 -1.37
CA ASP A 108 8.32 -12.25 0.02
C ASP A 108 7.00 -11.51 0.25
N THR A 109 6.80 -10.40 -0.46
CA THR A 109 5.53 -9.68 -0.49
C THR A 109 4.40 -10.54 -1.06
N MET A 110 4.64 -11.29 -2.14
CA MET A 110 3.64 -12.19 -2.73
C MET A 110 3.37 -13.39 -1.83
N ARG A 111 4.41 -14.06 -1.31
CA ARG A 111 4.30 -15.16 -0.32
C ARG A 111 3.45 -14.75 0.87
N ARG A 112 3.69 -13.55 1.41
CA ARG A 112 2.92 -13.00 2.53
C ARG A 112 1.43 -12.90 2.18
N ARG A 113 1.08 -12.41 0.98
CA ARG A 113 -0.32 -12.27 0.53
C ARG A 113 -1.00 -13.62 0.31
N ILE A 114 -0.29 -14.59 -0.25
CA ILE A 114 -0.77 -15.97 -0.39
C ILE A 114 -1.07 -16.56 0.99
N ARG A 115 -0.14 -16.42 1.94
CA ARG A 115 -0.31 -16.92 3.31
C ARG A 115 -1.42 -16.22 4.09
N GLU A 116 -1.65 -14.92 3.84
CA GLU A 116 -2.77 -14.17 4.45
C GLU A 116 -4.15 -14.72 4.02
N ARG A 117 -4.23 -15.51 2.93
CA ARG A 117 -5.49 -16.09 2.39
C ARG A 117 -6.60 -15.06 2.13
N THR A 118 -6.23 -13.80 1.91
CA THR A 118 -7.19 -12.71 1.65
C THR A 118 -7.41 -12.43 0.17
N MET A 119 -6.72 -13.09 -0.76
CA MET A 119 -6.80 -12.74 -2.19
C MET A 119 -8.06 -13.29 -2.88
N PHE A 120 -8.52 -14.47 -2.46
CA PHE A 120 -9.49 -15.28 -3.20
C PHE A 120 -10.79 -15.56 -2.42
N ILE A 121 -11.10 -14.73 -1.41
CA ILE A 121 -12.30 -14.92 -0.57
C ILE A 121 -13.60 -14.92 -1.39
N SER A 122 -13.67 -14.14 -2.48
CA SER A 122 -14.81 -14.11 -3.40
C SER A 122 -15.08 -15.42 -4.12
N MET A 123 -14.08 -16.30 -4.24
CA MET A 123 -14.18 -17.58 -4.95
C MET A 123 -14.68 -18.71 -4.05
N ASP A 124 -14.68 -18.49 -2.74
CA ASP A 124 -15.31 -19.34 -1.74
C ASP A 124 -15.96 -18.44 -0.66
N PRO A 125 -17.11 -17.82 -0.97
CA PRO A 125 -17.72 -16.83 -0.08
C PRO A 125 -18.41 -17.48 1.14
N GLY A 126 -18.53 -18.81 1.17
CA GLY A 126 -19.26 -19.56 2.19
C GLY A 126 -20.78 -19.58 1.96
N PRO A 127 -21.54 -20.40 2.70
CA PRO A 127 -22.99 -20.46 2.56
C PRO A 127 -23.66 -19.14 2.98
N GLY A 128 -24.64 -18.67 2.19
CA GLY A 128 -25.48 -17.51 2.52
C GLY A 128 -25.10 -16.17 1.87
N THR A 129 -24.12 -16.10 0.96
CA THR A 129 -23.88 -14.90 0.14
C THR A 129 -24.83 -14.87 -1.06
N ALA A 130 -25.84 -14.01 -1.00
CA ALA A 130 -26.84 -13.85 -2.07
C ALA A 130 -26.33 -13.06 -3.29
N THR A 131 -25.19 -12.37 -3.19
CA THR A 131 -24.61 -11.55 -4.27
C THR A 131 -23.16 -11.94 -4.57
N PRO A 132 -22.75 -11.99 -5.86
CA PRO A 132 -21.36 -12.22 -6.23
C PRO A 132 -20.45 -11.16 -5.64
N VAL A 133 -19.44 -11.58 -4.88
CA VAL A 133 -18.44 -10.66 -4.33
C VAL A 133 -17.46 -10.28 -5.44
N PRO A 134 -17.27 -8.99 -5.75
CA PRO A 134 -16.36 -8.60 -6.81
C PRO A 134 -14.90 -8.89 -6.44
N THR A 135 -14.14 -9.42 -7.41
CA THR A 135 -12.69 -9.69 -7.24
C THR A 135 -11.82 -8.43 -7.12
N THR A 136 -12.38 -7.27 -7.46
CA THR A 136 -11.68 -5.98 -7.52
C THR A 136 -12.53 -4.87 -6.92
N ASN A 137 -11.89 -3.78 -6.51
CA ASN A 137 -12.53 -2.58 -5.95
C ASN A 137 -12.67 -1.44 -6.97
N ASN A 138 -12.69 -1.75 -8.26
CA ASN A 138 -12.53 -0.77 -9.34
C ASN A 138 -13.60 0.34 -9.31
N ALA A 139 -14.83 -0.01 -8.93
CA ALA A 139 -15.92 0.97 -8.79
C ALA A 139 -15.61 2.01 -7.71
N ILE A 140 -15.09 1.59 -6.55
CA ILE A 140 -14.70 2.50 -5.48
C ILE A 140 -13.44 3.29 -5.87
N GLU A 141 -12.46 2.67 -6.54
CA GLU A 141 -11.26 3.40 -7.00
C GLU A 141 -11.58 4.46 -8.04
N SER A 142 -12.54 4.22 -8.93
CA SER A 142 -13.04 5.22 -9.89
C SER A 142 -13.67 6.41 -9.16
N VAL A 143 -14.48 6.15 -8.13
CA VAL A 143 -15.04 7.21 -7.27
C VAL A 143 -13.95 7.95 -6.51
N ASN A 144 -12.99 7.24 -5.90
CA ASN A 144 -11.86 7.85 -5.19
C ASN A 144 -10.97 8.68 -6.11
N ALA A 145 -10.76 8.24 -7.36
CA ALA A 145 -10.02 9.01 -8.35
C ALA A 145 -10.74 10.32 -8.69
N ARG A 146 -12.06 10.28 -8.91
CA ARG A 146 -12.89 11.47 -9.14
C ARG A 146 -12.88 12.42 -7.93
N ILE A 147 -12.98 11.90 -6.71
CA ILE A 147 -12.88 12.71 -5.50
C ILE A 147 -11.49 13.36 -5.40
N ARG A 148 -10.40 12.63 -5.65
CA ARG A 148 -9.03 13.19 -5.67
C ARG A 148 -8.83 14.24 -6.75
N GLU A 149 -9.49 14.09 -7.89
CA GLU A 149 -9.49 15.09 -8.97
C GLU A 149 -10.26 16.34 -8.56
N MET A 150 -11.45 16.20 -7.98
CA MET A 150 -12.24 17.31 -7.44
C MET A 150 -11.47 18.06 -6.33
N LEU A 151 -10.71 17.34 -5.50
CA LEU A 151 -9.92 17.92 -4.41
C LEU A 151 -8.57 18.51 -4.85
N ARG A 152 -8.11 18.24 -6.08
CA ARG A 152 -6.79 18.71 -6.55
C ARG A 152 -6.71 20.23 -6.73
N GLY A 153 -7.85 20.93 -6.76
CA GLY A 153 -7.92 22.36 -7.03
C GLY A 153 -7.42 22.72 -8.44
N PRO A 154 -7.63 23.96 -8.90
CA PRO A 154 -7.00 24.41 -10.14
C PRO A 154 -5.47 24.38 -9.98
N PRO A 155 -4.71 24.10 -11.05
CA PRO A 155 -3.26 24.22 -11.01
C PRO A 155 -2.89 25.59 -10.47
N GLN A 156 -1.98 25.63 -9.49
CA GLN A 156 -1.44 26.90 -9.00
C GLN A 156 -0.90 27.64 -10.22
N PRO A 157 -1.31 28.91 -10.45
CA PRO A 157 -0.78 29.67 -11.56
C PRO A 157 0.75 29.67 -11.44
N THR A 158 1.43 29.27 -12.51
CA THR A 158 2.88 29.42 -12.59
C THR A 158 3.19 30.89 -12.29
N PRO A 159 4.09 31.20 -11.33
CA PRO A 159 4.38 32.59 -11.00
C PRO A 159 4.88 33.29 -12.27
N ASP A 160 4.19 34.37 -12.63
CA ASP A 160 4.58 35.24 -13.73
C ASP A 160 5.99 35.80 -13.43
N PRO A 161 6.99 35.55 -14.28
CA PRO A 161 8.35 36.03 -14.05
C PRO A 161 8.44 37.57 -13.99
N SER A 162 7.41 38.30 -14.43
CA SER A 162 7.36 39.77 -14.39
C SER A 162 6.89 40.36 -13.05
N ASN A 163 6.36 39.56 -12.11
CA ASN A 163 5.81 40.06 -10.85
C ASN A 163 6.74 39.87 -9.63
N GLN A 164 8.06 39.85 -9.83
CA GLN A 164 9.06 39.86 -8.74
C GLN A 164 9.24 41.25 -8.10
N GLY A 165 8.15 42.00 -7.93
CA GLY A 165 8.17 43.39 -7.51
C GLY A 165 7.07 43.71 -6.52
N ARG A 166 7.17 43.13 -5.30
CA ARG A 166 6.74 43.68 -3.99
C ARG A 166 6.56 42.53 -3.00
N VAL A 167 7.66 42.12 -2.36
CA VAL A 167 7.60 41.35 -1.12
C VAL A 167 7.08 42.30 -0.03
N LEU A 168 5.86 42.07 0.46
CA LEU A 168 5.40 42.70 1.69
C LEU A 168 6.09 41.96 2.85
N VAL A 169 7.20 42.49 3.34
CA VAL A 169 7.86 41.96 4.54
C VAL A 169 7.01 42.37 5.74
N VAL A 170 6.23 41.43 6.27
CA VAL A 170 5.55 41.59 7.56
C VAL A 170 6.55 41.21 8.65
N SER A 171 7.11 42.21 9.33
CA SER A 171 7.92 42.02 10.53
C SER A 171 7.06 41.45 11.67
N PRO A 172 7.55 40.46 12.44
CA PRO A 172 6.80 39.93 13.57
C PRO A 172 6.95 40.86 14.78
N THR A 173 5.98 41.76 14.98
CA THR A 173 5.79 42.44 16.27
C THR A 173 4.39 42.14 16.80
N HIS A 174 4.26 41.11 17.65
CA HIS A 174 4.10 41.36 19.08
C HIS A 174 3.95 40.06 19.89
N ARG A 175 4.81 39.97 20.89
CA ARG A 175 4.70 39.16 22.11
C ARG A 175 3.39 39.49 22.83
N ALA A 176 2.60 38.47 23.17
CA ALA A 176 1.44 38.61 24.05
C ALA A 176 1.86 39.14 25.45
N PRO A 177 1.07 40.02 26.09
CA PRO A 177 1.36 40.47 27.44
C PRO A 177 1.13 39.36 28.47
N ARG A 178 2.10 39.19 29.38
CA ARG A 178 1.94 38.37 30.60
C ARG A 178 1.02 39.12 31.57
N ASN A 179 -0.03 38.46 32.04
CA ASN A 179 -0.79 38.85 33.23
C ASN A 179 0.07 38.62 34.48
N PRO A 180 0.29 39.62 35.36
CA PRO A 180 0.70 39.37 36.73
C PRO A 180 -0.53 39.53 37.62
N GLY A 181 -1.15 38.40 37.97
CA GLY A 181 -2.32 38.38 38.85
C GLY A 181 -2.26 37.19 39.78
N MET A 182 -1.87 37.47 41.02
CA MET A 182 -2.05 36.67 42.23
C MET A 182 -1.19 35.41 42.38
N ASP A 183 -0.09 35.57 43.13
CA ASP A 183 0.26 34.56 44.13
C ASP A 183 0.63 35.27 45.45
N GLY A 184 0.02 34.78 46.52
CA GLY A 184 -0.14 35.46 47.79
C GLY A 184 1.14 35.59 48.62
N ARG A 185 1.13 36.60 49.49
CA ARG A 185 1.84 36.53 50.77
C ARG A 185 0.97 35.73 51.74
N ALA A 186 1.54 34.70 52.37
CA ALA A 186 1.41 34.48 53.81
C ALA A 186 2.43 33.42 54.26
N CYS A 187 3.51 33.86 54.91
CA CYS A 187 3.91 33.39 56.25
C CYS A 187 5.22 34.11 56.65
N VAL A 188 5.09 35.09 57.56
CA VAL A 188 6.12 35.46 58.54
C VAL A 188 5.53 35.12 59.91
N ALA A 189 6.40 34.68 60.80
CA ALA A 189 6.13 34.08 62.09
C ALA A 189 5.39 34.96 63.12
N ARG A 190 4.75 34.22 64.05
CA ARG A 190 4.12 34.58 65.33
C ARG A 190 2.65 34.94 65.30
#